data_AF-A0A194XGK2-F1
#
_entry.id   AF-A0A194XGK2-F1
#
_cell.length_a   1.000
_cell.length_b   1.000
_cell.length_c   1.000
_cell.angle_alpha   90.00
_cell.angle_beta   90.00
_cell.angle_gamma   90.00
#
_symmetry.space_group_name_H-M   'P 1'
#
loop_
_entity.id
_entity.type
_entity.pdbx_description
1 polymer ?
#
loop_
_entity_poly.entity_id
_entity_poly.type
_entity_poly.pdbx_seq_one_letter_code
_entity_poly.pdbx_strand_id
1 'polypeptide(L)'
;DQRYAEFRNHDISSHASRSVLDLALEDHVGERKDKTEKNIDPRFKKWLIIQLRLFFFVGHDSTSPTICYCYYMLSKNDAALEKIRQEHDIGRGTVFGTELSQVSRALVEQPQLLNQLPYTIAVIKETLRLFPPASGFRAGNPGVYLEGDSGKRYPTADTRVWVLHSGLHRNPKYWKAPNTFLPERWLVGPEDPLYPMKGAWRAFEHGPRNCLGQAMAMLDLKITLVMTVRLFDFRDAYKEWDKLHPTTRVNKFRGERAYQVGSGGAHPADAFPCFVSLHR
;
A
#
# COMPACT_ATOMS: atom_id res chain seq x y z
N ASP A 1 26.95 -11.57 12.91
CA ASP A 1 27.45 -11.40 14.30
C ASP A 1 28.01 -10.00 14.54
N GLN A 2 28.60 -9.36 13.53
CA GLN A 2 29.03 -7.96 13.60
C GLN A 2 27.96 -6.99 14.16
N ARG A 3 26.73 -6.95 13.59
CA ARG A 3 25.68 -6.04 14.07
C ARG A 3 25.24 -6.29 15.53
N TYR A 4 25.26 -7.54 15.99
CA TYR A 4 24.95 -7.86 17.39
C TYR A 4 26.09 -7.42 18.32
N ALA A 5 27.34 -7.58 17.90
CA ALA A 5 28.49 -7.06 18.64
C ALA A 5 28.46 -5.52 18.71
N GLU A 6 28.14 -4.85 17.59
CA GLU A 6 27.91 -3.39 17.55
C GLU A 6 26.81 -2.96 18.53
N PHE A 7 25.65 -3.66 18.50
CA PHE A 7 24.53 -3.42 19.41
C PHE A 7 24.95 -3.54 20.89
N ARG A 8 25.79 -4.52 21.24
CA ARG A 8 26.26 -4.75 22.62
C ARG A 8 27.31 -3.75 23.09
N ASN A 9 28.08 -3.18 22.17
CA ASN A 9 29.18 -2.27 22.47
C ASN A 9 28.75 -0.79 22.47
N HIS A 10 27.65 -0.45 21.82
CA HIS A 10 27.11 0.91 21.79
C HIS A 10 25.98 1.11 22.80
N ASP A 11 26.02 2.24 23.50
CA ASP A 11 24.85 2.77 24.20
C ASP A 11 23.88 3.34 23.15
N ILE A 12 22.83 2.58 22.83
CA ILE A 12 21.82 2.92 21.82
C ILE A 12 20.92 4.09 22.30
N SER A 13 21.25 4.69 23.45
CA SER A 13 20.62 5.90 23.99
C SER A 13 20.86 7.16 23.15
N SER A 14 21.85 7.17 22.25
CA SER A 14 22.06 8.31 21.34
C SER A 14 21.02 8.33 20.21
N HIS A 15 20.49 9.52 19.90
CA HIS A 15 19.36 9.84 19.01
C HIS A 15 19.42 9.36 17.54
N ALA A 16 20.16 8.31 17.20
CA ALA A 16 20.12 7.69 15.89
C ALA A 16 18.80 6.91 15.68
N SER A 17 18.25 7.02 14.47
CA SER A 17 17.10 6.22 14.01
C SER A 17 17.30 4.74 14.34
N ARG A 18 16.48 4.20 15.25
CA ARG A 18 16.53 2.79 15.65
C ARG A 18 15.97 1.92 14.54
N SER A 19 16.79 1.06 13.95
CA SER A 19 16.29 0.16 12.91
C SER A 19 15.40 -0.92 13.53
N VAL A 20 14.55 -1.56 12.71
CA VAL A 20 13.75 -2.72 13.13
C VAL A 20 14.64 -3.86 13.67
N LEU A 21 15.87 -3.97 13.17
CA LEU A 21 16.86 -4.93 13.64
C LEU A 21 17.32 -4.57 15.06
N ASP A 22 17.57 -3.30 15.35
CA ASP A 22 17.99 -2.86 16.68
C ASP A 22 16.89 -3.06 17.71
N LEU A 23 15.64 -2.76 17.35
CA LEU A 23 14.47 -2.99 18.19
C LEU A 23 14.27 -4.48 18.50
N ALA A 24 14.41 -5.35 17.50
CA ALA A 24 14.28 -6.79 17.71
C ALA A 24 15.40 -7.37 18.57
N LEU A 25 16.63 -6.85 18.44
CA LEU A 25 17.76 -7.27 19.27
C LEU A 25 17.61 -6.77 20.72
N GLU A 26 17.11 -5.56 20.92
CA GLU A 26 16.81 -5.03 22.24
C GLU A 26 15.78 -5.86 22.98
N ASP A 27 14.66 -6.16 22.33
CA ASP A 27 13.58 -6.97 22.91
C ASP A 27 14.11 -8.35 23.33
N HIS A 28 14.83 -9.04 22.43
CA HIS A 28 15.41 -10.36 22.70
C HIS A 28 16.44 -10.37 23.85
N VAL A 29 17.25 -9.31 23.98
CA VAL A 29 18.21 -9.18 25.10
C VAL A 29 17.50 -8.78 26.39
N GLY A 30 16.44 -7.97 26.30
CA GLY A 30 15.62 -7.52 27.43
C GLY A 30 14.86 -8.65 28.12
N GLU A 31 14.35 -9.61 27.35
CA GLU A 31 13.60 -10.78 27.87
C GLU A 31 14.48 -11.83 28.57
N ARG A 32 15.81 -11.75 28.44
CA ARG A 32 16.73 -12.75 28.98
C ARG A 32 17.13 -12.48 30.44
N LYS A 33 17.07 -13.55 31.25
CA LYS A 33 17.56 -13.54 32.64
C LYS A 33 19.07 -13.38 32.73
N ASP A 34 19.80 -13.98 31.79
CA ASP A 34 21.26 -13.84 31.68
C ASP A 34 21.60 -12.87 30.55
N LYS A 35 22.09 -11.68 30.94
CA LYS A 35 22.49 -10.61 30.02
C LYS A 35 23.97 -10.68 29.64
N THR A 36 24.72 -11.70 30.07
CA THR A 36 26.17 -11.82 29.86
C THR A 36 26.57 -12.56 28.59
N GLU A 37 25.60 -13.20 27.91
CA GLU A 37 25.87 -14.00 26.71
C GLU A 37 26.38 -13.12 25.54
N LYS A 38 27.61 -13.41 25.10
CA LYS A 38 28.28 -12.66 24.02
C LYS A 38 27.79 -13.02 22.61
N ASN A 39 27.17 -14.20 22.47
CA ASN A 39 26.70 -14.71 21.20
C ASN A 39 25.18 -14.58 21.09
N ILE A 40 24.70 -14.28 19.89
CA ILE A 40 23.27 -14.30 19.59
C ILE A 40 22.77 -15.73 19.51
N ASP A 41 21.59 -15.98 20.08
CA ASP A 41 20.91 -17.26 19.98
C ASP A 41 20.73 -17.69 18.52
N PRO A 42 21.21 -18.88 18.11
CA PRO A 42 21.14 -19.33 16.72
C PRO A 42 19.69 -19.46 16.20
N ARG A 43 18.75 -19.89 17.05
CA ARG A 43 17.34 -20.05 16.68
C ARG A 43 16.68 -18.69 16.50
N PHE A 44 16.91 -17.76 17.42
CA PHE A 44 16.42 -16.39 17.28
C PHE A 44 17.00 -15.73 16.03
N LYS A 45 18.32 -15.78 15.83
CA LYS A 45 19.00 -15.24 14.64
C LYS A 45 18.37 -15.77 13.35
N LYS A 46 18.12 -17.08 13.27
CA LYS A 46 17.47 -17.70 12.11
C LYS A 46 16.08 -17.11 11.85
N TRP A 47 15.22 -17.04 12.88
CA TRP A 47 13.87 -16.52 12.73
C TRP A 47 13.84 -15.03 12.43
N LEU A 48 14.70 -14.24 13.08
CA LEU A 48 14.86 -12.81 12.80
C LEU A 48 15.19 -12.57 11.33
N ILE A 49 16.16 -13.29 10.77
CA ILE A 49 16.52 -13.18 9.34
C ILE A 49 15.33 -13.55 8.44
N ILE A 50 14.59 -14.61 8.76
CA ILE A 50 13.41 -15.03 7.99
C ILE A 50 12.33 -13.95 8.00
N GLN A 51 11.99 -13.42 9.19
CA GLN A 51 10.95 -12.39 9.34
C GLN A 51 11.35 -11.07 8.67
N LEU A 52 12.61 -10.63 8.80
CA LEU A 52 13.09 -9.42 8.14
C LEU A 52 13.00 -9.53 6.63
N ARG A 53 13.44 -10.65 6.05
CA ARG A 53 13.30 -10.90 4.59
C ARG A 53 11.85 -10.87 4.15
N LEU A 54 10.96 -11.48 4.94
CA LEU A 54 9.53 -11.46 4.66
C LEU A 54 8.98 -10.03 4.69
N PHE A 55 9.32 -9.22 5.69
CA PHE A 55 8.88 -7.83 5.81
C PHE A 55 9.33 -6.96 4.63
N PHE A 56 10.59 -7.08 4.20
CA PHE A 56 11.07 -6.38 3.02
C PHE A 56 10.31 -6.79 1.76
N PHE A 57 10.10 -8.10 1.56
CA PHE A 57 9.38 -8.61 0.41
C PHE A 57 7.92 -8.12 0.39
N VAL A 58 7.14 -8.36 1.45
CA VAL A 58 5.71 -8.01 1.47
C VAL A 58 5.46 -6.50 1.47
N GLY A 59 6.37 -5.71 2.06
CA GLY A 59 6.33 -4.25 1.99
C GLY A 59 6.57 -3.74 0.57
N HIS A 60 7.62 -4.23 -0.10
CA HIS A 60 7.95 -3.82 -1.46
C HIS A 60 6.92 -4.30 -2.49
N ASP A 61 6.59 -5.60 -2.47
CA ASP A 61 5.78 -6.27 -3.48
C ASP A 61 4.32 -5.77 -3.52
N SER A 62 3.84 -5.16 -2.43
CA SER A 62 2.51 -4.55 -2.36
C SER A 62 2.52 -3.04 -2.61
N THR A 63 3.52 -2.32 -2.11
CA THR A 63 3.59 -0.85 -2.23
C THR A 63 4.01 -0.43 -3.64
N SER A 64 4.99 -1.09 -4.26
CA SER A 64 5.47 -0.75 -5.61
C SER A 64 4.36 -0.77 -6.68
N PRO A 65 3.53 -1.83 -6.84
CA PRO A 65 2.44 -1.79 -7.80
C PRO A 65 1.37 -0.77 -7.42
N THR A 66 1.14 -0.52 -6.13
CA THR A 66 0.19 0.51 -5.69
C THR A 66 0.64 1.91 -6.14
N ILE A 67 1.94 2.22 -6.06
CA ILE A 67 2.53 3.45 -6.62
C ILE A 67 2.29 3.52 -8.13
N CYS A 68 2.60 2.46 -8.87
CA CYS A 68 2.36 2.39 -10.31
C CYS A 68 0.89 2.65 -10.66
N TYR A 69 -0.05 2.05 -9.91
CA TYR A 69 -1.47 2.29 -10.12
C TYR A 69 -1.92 3.69 -9.75
N CYS A 70 -1.31 4.34 -8.75
CA CYS A 70 -1.59 5.74 -8.47
C CYS A 70 -1.21 6.61 -9.68
N TYR A 71 0.00 6.43 -10.23
CA TYR A 71 0.41 7.14 -11.44
C TYR A 71 -0.48 6.82 -12.64
N TYR A 72 -0.81 5.55 -12.85
CA TYR A 72 -1.70 5.14 -13.93
C TYR A 72 -3.07 5.82 -13.83
N MET A 73 -3.69 5.80 -12.65
CA MET A 73 -5.00 6.40 -12.45
C MET A 73 -4.96 7.92 -12.55
N LEU A 74 -3.95 8.58 -11.97
CA LEU A 74 -3.79 10.03 -12.11
C LEU A 74 -3.54 10.45 -13.56
N SER A 75 -2.71 9.71 -14.32
CA SER A 75 -2.42 10.00 -15.74
C SER A 75 -3.65 9.91 -16.67
N LYS A 76 -4.72 9.25 -16.22
CA LYS A 76 -5.98 9.11 -16.96
C LYS A 76 -7.08 10.04 -16.45
N ASN A 77 -6.81 10.80 -15.39
CA ASN A 77 -7.81 11.62 -14.70
C ASN A 77 -7.21 13.00 -14.39
N ASP A 78 -7.12 13.86 -15.41
CA ASP A 78 -6.52 15.20 -15.31
C ASP A 78 -7.09 16.03 -14.16
N ALA A 79 -8.41 15.97 -13.94
CA ALA A 79 -9.05 16.67 -12.83
C ALA A 79 -8.59 16.18 -11.45
N ALA A 80 -8.30 14.88 -11.29
CA ALA A 80 -7.76 14.34 -10.05
C ALA A 80 -6.28 14.67 -9.89
N LEU A 81 -5.51 14.63 -10.99
CA LEU A 81 -4.10 15.03 -11.02
C LEU A 81 -3.92 16.51 -10.65
N GLU A 82 -4.77 17.38 -11.17
CA GLU A 82 -4.75 18.81 -10.85
C GLU A 82 -5.09 19.04 -9.38
N LYS A 83 -6.14 18.40 -8.85
CA LYS A 83 -6.52 18.52 -7.43
C LYS A 83 -5.43 18.06 -6.47
N ILE A 84 -4.74 16.96 -6.77
CA ILE A 84 -3.66 16.47 -5.90
C ILE A 84 -2.44 17.42 -5.96
N ARG A 85 -2.10 17.99 -7.12
CA ARG A 85 -1.05 19.00 -7.25
C ARG A 85 -1.39 20.26 -6.47
N GLN A 86 -2.62 20.76 -6.62
CA GLN A 86 -3.13 21.91 -5.87
C GLN A 86 -3.08 21.69 -4.35
N GLU A 87 -3.44 20.49 -3.86
CA GLU A 87 -3.30 20.13 -2.45
C GLU A 87 -1.85 20.26 -1.97
N HIS A 88 -0.88 19.95 -2.83
CA HIS A 88 0.54 20.05 -2.50
C HIS A 88 1.13 21.47 -2.68
N ASP A 89 0.59 22.29 -3.58
CA ASP A 89 1.21 23.54 -4.07
C ASP A 89 0.97 24.81 -3.22
N ILE A 90 -0.21 25.00 -2.60
CA ILE A 90 -0.69 26.39 -2.35
C ILE A 90 -0.01 27.17 -1.18
N GLY A 91 0.92 28.05 -1.54
CA GLY A 91 1.38 29.15 -0.69
C GLY A 91 0.24 30.06 -0.21
N ARG A 92 0.30 30.45 1.07
CA ARG A 92 -0.70 31.16 1.92
C ARG A 92 -1.64 30.29 2.75
N GLY A 93 -1.52 28.97 2.73
CA GLY A 93 -2.25 28.11 3.67
C GLY A 93 -2.00 26.60 3.60
N THR A 94 -1.09 26.08 2.78
CA THR A 94 -0.85 24.63 2.63
C THR A 94 0.49 24.14 3.17
N VAL A 95 0.69 22.84 2.95
CA VAL A 95 1.55 21.93 3.68
C VAL A 95 3.04 22.04 3.28
N PHE A 96 3.36 22.22 1.99
CA PHE A 96 4.76 22.17 1.51
C PHE A 96 5.22 23.37 0.65
N GLY A 97 4.32 24.28 0.25
CA GLY A 97 4.65 25.45 -0.56
C GLY A 97 5.07 25.14 -2.00
N THR A 98 5.42 26.18 -2.77
CA THR A 98 5.70 26.08 -4.22
C THR A 98 7.09 25.56 -4.56
N GLU A 99 8.05 25.69 -3.65
CA GLU A 99 9.45 25.28 -3.88
C GLU A 99 9.66 23.78 -3.60
N LEU A 100 9.81 23.00 -4.68
CA LEU A 100 9.97 21.54 -4.60
C LEU A 100 11.22 21.10 -3.82
N SER A 101 12.27 21.93 -3.84
CA SER A 101 13.50 21.70 -3.08
C SER A 101 13.30 21.70 -1.56
N GLN A 102 12.20 22.31 -1.07
CA GLN A 102 11.90 22.43 0.35
C GLN A 102 11.03 21.29 0.88
N VAL A 103 10.39 20.51 0.01
CA VAL A 103 9.45 19.45 0.40
C VAL A 103 10.12 18.38 1.27
N SER A 104 11.30 17.91 0.86
CA SER A 104 12.05 16.90 1.62
C SER A 104 12.43 17.42 3.01
N ARG A 105 12.91 18.66 3.09
CA ARG A 105 13.25 19.32 4.36
C ARG A 105 12.03 19.49 5.25
N ALA A 106 10.91 19.97 4.71
CA ALA A 106 9.66 20.13 5.43
C ALA A 106 9.13 18.80 5.97
N LEU A 107 9.26 17.70 5.22
CA LEU A 107 8.88 16.37 5.68
C LEU A 107 9.76 15.84 6.84
N VAL A 108 11.05 16.16 6.82
CA VAL A 108 11.96 15.80 7.92
C VAL A 108 11.67 16.63 9.17
N GLU A 109 11.45 17.94 9.01
CA GLU A 109 11.18 18.85 10.13
C GLU A 109 9.77 18.66 10.70
N GLN A 110 8.79 18.32 9.86
CA GLN A 110 7.37 18.27 10.20
C GLN A 110 6.65 17.08 9.52
N PRO A 111 6.94 15.82 9.89
CA PRO A 111 6.34 14.64 9.25
C PRO A 111 4.80 14.58 9.36
N GLN A 112 4.22 15.24 10.36
CA GLN A 112 2.77 15.37 10.54
C GLN A 112 2.06 16.10 9.40
N LEU A 113 2.79 16.86 8.57
CA LEU A 113 2.30 17.48 7.35
C LEU A 113 1.62 16.47 6.42
N LEU A 114 2.11 15.23 6.38
CA LEU A 114 1.49 14.14 5.62
C LEU A 114 0.08 13.76 6.10
N ASN A 115 -0.36 14.21 7.27
CA ASN A 115 -1.72 13.98 7.75
C ASN A 115 -2.71 15.03 7.25
N GLN A 116 -2.21 16.12 6.66
CA GLN A 116 -3.00 17.23 6.12
C GLN A 116 -3.24 17.09 4.61
N LEU A 117 -3.19 15.86 4.09
CA LEU A 117 -3.34 15.55 2.66
C LEU A 117 -4.57 14.68 2.39
N PRO A 118 -5.80 15.13 2.72
CA PRO A 118 -7.01 14.32 2.60
C PRO A 118 -7.27 13.83 1.17
N TYR A 119 -7.00 14.62 0.14
CA TYR A 119 -7.18 14.24 -1.27
C TYR A 119 -6.12 13.22 -1.72
N THR A 120 -4.86 13.38 -1.32
CA THR A 120 -3.80 12.38 -1.56
C THR A 120 -4.16 11.05 -0.91
N ILE A 121 -4.64 11.08 0.33
CA ILE A 121 -5.11 9.88 1.03
C ILE A 121 -6.31 9.25 0.30
N ALA A 122 -7.23 10.08 -0.20
CA ALA A 122 -8.37 9.65 -0.99
C ALA A 122 -7.95 8.96 -2.30
N VAL A 123 -6.97 9.52 -3.03
CA VAL A 123 -6.37 8.93 -4.23
C VAL A 123 -5.78 7.56 -3.91
N ILE A 124 -4.97 7.45 -2.85
CA ILE A 124 -4.37 6.16 -2.44
C ILE A 124 -5.44 5.12 -2.12
N LYS A 125 -6.47 5.50 -1.34
CA LYS A 125 -7.53 4.57 -0.94
C LYS A 125 -8.38 4.12 -2.13
N GLU A 126 -8.65 5.00 -3.08
CA GLU A 126 -9.39 4.67 -4.30
C GLU A 126 -8.56 3.79 -5.23
N THR A 127 -7.26 4.04 -5.35
CA THR A 127 -6.33 3.17 -6.06
C THR A 127 -6.32 1.77 -5.44
N LEU A 128 -6.17 1.65 -4.13
CA LEU A 128 -6.18 0.36 -3.42
C LEU A 128 -7.52 -0.38 -3.52
N ARG A 129 -8.64 0.35 -3.66
CA ARG A 129 -9.97 -0.22 -3.91
C ARG A 129 -10.03 -0.84 -5.31
N LEU A 130 -9.54 -0.13 -6.32
CA LEU A 130 -9.55 -0.62 -7.69
C LEU A 130 -8.45 -1.67 -7.92
N PHE A 131 -7.29 -1.54 -7.32
CA PHE A 131 -6.15 -2.43 -7.58
C PHE A 131 -5.60 -2.96 -6.25
N PRO A 132 -6.37 -3.78 -5.52
CA PRO A 132 -5.90 -4.36 -4.27
C PRO A 132 -4.69 -5.25 -4.56
N PRO A 133 -3.52 -5.01 -3.95
CA PRO A 133 -2.28 -5.70 -4.31
C PRO A 133 -2.23 -7.15 -3.82
N ALA A 134 -3.03 -7.49 -2.81
CA ALA A 134 -3.03 -8.80 -2.20
C ALA A 134 -4.42 -9.24 -1.75
N SER A 135 -4.59 -10.56 -1.62
CA SER A 135 -5.70 -11.21 -0.93
C SER A 135 -5.19 -12.50 -0.29
N GLY A 136 -5.92 -13.03 0.68
CA GLY A 136 -5.47 -14.21 1.40
C GLY A 136 -6.56 -15.26 1.55
N PHE A 137 -6.14 -16.52 1.50
CA PHE A 137 -6.99 -17.64 1.89
C PHE A 137 -7.02 -17.80 3.42
N ARG A 138 -8.07 -18.43 3.91
CA ARG A 138 -8.17 -18.97 5.27
C ARG A 138 -8.50 -20.45 5.14
N ALA A 139 -7.85 -21.28 5.95
CA ALA A 139 -8.31 -22.66 6.12
C ALA A 139 -9.67 -22.60 6.82
N GLY A 140 -10.66 -23.30 6.27
CA GLY A 140 -11.90 -23.53 6.98
C GLY A 140 -11.74 -24.58 8.07
N ASN A 141 -12.67 -24.59 9.02
CA ASN A 141 -12.62 -25.45 10.19
C ASN A 141 -13.92 -26.25 10.33
N PRO A 142 -13.86 -27.48 10.87
CA PRO A 142 -15.05 -28.21 11.30
C PRO A 142 -15.94 -27.37 12.21
N GLY A 143 -17.26 -27.40 11.99
CA GLY A 143 -18.23 -26.64 12.76
C GLY A 143 -18.29 -25.13 12.46
N VAL A 144 -17.44 -24.61 11.57
CA VAL A 144 -17.51 -23.21 11.12
C VAL A 144 -18.25 -23.13 9.78
N TYR A 145 -19.21 -22.20 9.69
CA TYR A 145 -20.06 -22.00 8.52
C TYR A 145 -20.01 -20.53 8.08
N LEU A 146 -20.06 -20.30 6.77
CA LEU A 146 -20.46 -19.01 6.22
C LEU A 146 -21.97 -19.00 6.05
N GLU A 147 -22.63 -17.88 6.36
CA GLU A 147 -24.07 -17.74 6.17
C GLU A 147 -24.32 -16.69 5.08
N GLY A 148 -25.07 -17.07 4.05
CA GLY A 148 -25.48 -16.15 2.99
C GLY A 148 -26.75 -15.39 3.35
N ASP A 149 -27.11 -14.38 2.54
CA ASP A 149 -28.27 -13.51 2.78
C ASP A 149 -29.61 -14.26 2.93
N SER A 150 -29.73 -15.49 2.41
CA SER A 150 -30.93 -16.35 2.56
C SER A 150 -30.95 -17.21 3.83
N GLY A 151 -29.99 -17.05 4.73
CA GLY A 151 -29.77 -17.92 5.89
C GLY A 151 -29.16 -19.29 5.54
N LYS A 152 -28.87 -19.54 4.26
CA LYS A 152 -28.19 -20.77 3.83
C LYS A 152 -26.76 -20.80 4.39
N ARG A 153 -26.44 -21.88 5.10
CA ARG A 153 -25.12 -22.15 5.66
C ARG A 153 -24.25 -22.94 4.69
N TYR A 154 -22.99 -22.53 4.62
CA TYR A 154 -21.94 -23.17 3.82
C TYR A 154 -20.86 -23.68 4.78
N PRO A 155 -20.70 -25.00 4.96
CA PRO A 155 -19.65 -25.54 5.81
C PRO A 155 -18.28 -25.17 5.25
N THR A 156 -17.35 -24.83 6.14
CA THR A 156 -15.99 -24.45 5.74
C THR A 156 -14.99 -25.61 5.91
N ALA A 157 -15.37 -26.69 6.60
CA ALA A 157 -14.54 -27.88 6.75
C ALA A 157 -13.95 -28.34 5.41
N ASP A 158 -12.65 -28.61 5.38
CA ASP A 158 -11.90 -29.05 4.19
C ASP A 158 -11.94 -28.09 2.98
N THR A 159 -12.36 -26.84 3.19
CA THR A 159 -12.32 -25.79 2.17
C THR A 159 -11.27 -24.72 2.48
N ARG A 160 -10.91 -23.94 1.46
CA ARG A 160 -10.24 -22.66 1.63
C ARG A 160 -11.24 -21.54 1.40
N VAL A 161 -11.41 -20.69 2.41
CA VAL A 161 -12.24 -19.50 2.31
C VAL A 161 -11.40 -18.36 1.77
N TRP A 162 -11.88 -17.70 0.71
CA TRP A 162 -11.16 -16.61 0.07
C TRP A 162 -11.98 -15.32 0.09
N VAL A 163 -11.37 -14.25 0.61
CA VAL A 163 -11.92 -12.90 0.48
C VAL A 163 -11.50 -12.34 -0.87
N LEU A 164 -12.45 -12.28 -1.81
CA LEU A 164 -12.21 -11.77 -3.16
C LEU A 164 -12.28 -10.23 -3.17
N HIS A 165 -11.18 -9.56 -2.79
CA HIS A 165 -11.10 -8.09 -2.72
C HIS A 165 -11.53 -7.41 -4.01
N SER A 166 -11.01 -7.85 -5.16
CA SER A 166 -11.30 -7.25 -6.47
C SER A 166 -12.79 -7.33 -6.85
N GLY A 167 -13.50 -8.34 -6.36
CA GLY A 167 -14.95 -8.49 -6.50
C GLY A 167 -15.72 -7.63 -5.49
N LEU A 168 -15.36 -7.74 -4.20
CA LEU A 168 -15.98 -6.96 -3.12
C LEU A 168 -15.89 -5.45 -3.37
N HIS A 169 -14.72 -4.97 -3.76
CA HIS A 169 -14.43 -3.55 -3.98
C HIS A 169 -15.08 -2.99 -5.24
N ARG A 170 -15.65 -3.84 -6.10
CA ARG A 170 -16.39 -3.44 -7.31
C ARG A 170 -17.85 -3.89 -7.30
N ASN A 171 -18.35 -4.36 -6.17
CA ASN A 171 -19.73 -4.81 -6.08
C ASN A 171 -20.66 -3.58 -5.98
N PRO A 172 -21.61 -3.39 -6.91
CA PRO A 172 -22.53 -2.25 -6.88
C PRO A 172 -23.45 -2.24 -5.64
N LYS A 173 -23.60 -3.37 -4.93
CA LYS A 173 -24.30 -3.43 -3.62
C LYS A 173 -23.61 -2.55 -2.56
N TYR A 174 -22.29 -2.36 -2.67
CA TYR A 174 -21.48 -1.69 -1.65
C TYR A 174 -20.84 -0.38 -2.13
N TRP A 175 -20.79 -0.16 -3.45
CA TRP A 175 -20.07 0.94 -4.05
C TRP A 175 -20.88 1.59 -5.17
N LYS A 176 -21.16 2.89 -5.03
CA LYS A 176 -21.70 3.71 -6.13
C LYS A 176 -20.61 3.92 -7.20
N ALA A 177 -20.99 3.74 -8.47
CA ALA A 177 -20.09 3.77 -9.63
C ALA A 177 -18.81 2.92 -9.39
N PRO A 178 -18.95 1.60 -9.19
CA PRO A 178 -17.90 0.75 -8.63
C PRO A 178 -16.65 0.63 -9.51
N ASN A 179 -16.76 0.83 -10.82
CA ASN A 179 -15.63 0.73 -11.74
C ASN A 179 -14.95 2.08 -12.02
N THR A 180 -15.51 3.17 -11.52
CA THR A 180 -14.99 4.53 -11.75
C THR A 180 -14.00 4.91 -10.65
N PHE A 181 -12.92 5.58 -11.02
CA PHE A 181 -11.98 6.18 -10.09
C PHE A 181 -12.55 7.49 -9.56
N LEU A 182 -13.00 7.47 -8.30
CA LEU A 182 -13.62 8.62 -7.65
C LEU A 182 -13.03 8.80 -6.25
N PRO A 183 -11.85 9.46 -6.10
CA PRO A 183 -11.29 9.80 -4.80
C PRO A 183 -12.27 10.55 -3.89
N GLU A 184 -13.17 11.35 -4.46
CA GLU A 184 -14.16 12.15 -3.75
C GLU A 184 -15.03 11.33 -2.79
N ARG A 185 -15.19 10.02 -3.00
CA ARG A 185 -15.93 9.15 -2.08
C ARG A 185 -15.35 9.07 -0.67
N TRP A 186 -14.08 9.43 -0.51
CA TRP A 186 -13.37 9.42 0.76
C TRP A 186 -13.46 10.76 1.51
N LEU A 187 -14.11 11.77 0.89
CA LEU A 187 -14.19 13.15 1.38
C LEU A 187 -15.61 13.57 1.75
N VAL A 188 -16.59 12.70 1.53
CA VAL A 188 -18.00 12.90 1.90
C VAL A 188 -18.31 12.23 3.25
N GLY A 189 -19.41 12.68 3.89
CA GLY A 189 -19.90 12.09 5.13
C GLY A 189 -20.83 10.89 4.91
N PRO A 190 -21.19 10.12 5.96
CA PRO A 190 -22.03 8.91 5.87
C PRO A 190 -23.41 9.08 5.24
N GLU A 191 -23.95 10.31 5.24
CA GLU A 191 -25.24 10.65 4.64
C GLU A 191 -25.17 10.77 3.11
N ASP A 192 -23.97 10.91 2.54
CA ASP A 192 -23.80 11.01 1.09
C ASP A 192 -23.89 9.62 0.44
N PRO A 193 -24.69 9.42 -0.64
CA PRO A 193 -24.76 8.14 -1.35
C PRO A 193 -23.44 7.64 -1.94
N LEU A 194 -22.42 8.50 -2.06
CA LEU A 194 -21.08 8.15 -2.52
C LEU A 194 -20.23 7.55 -1.38
N TYR A 195 -20.60 7.78 -0.12
CA TYR A 195 -19.87 7.28 1.04
C TYR A 195 -19.77 5.74 1.00
N PRO A 196 -18.56 5.17 1.18
CA PRO A 196 -18.38 3.74 1.13
C PRO A 196 -19.12 3.05 2.27
N MET A 197 -19.83 1.96 1.96
CA MET A 197 -20.47 1.16 3.02
C MET A 197 -19.43 0.73 4.07
N LYS A 198 -19.80 0.89 5.35
CA LYS A 198 -18.92 0.57 6.48
C LYS A 198 -18.39 -0.87 6.38
N GLY A 199 -17.07 -1.02 6.42
CA GLY A 199 -16.41 -2.33 6.33
C GLY A 199 -16.26 -2.92 4.92
N ALA A 200 -16.76 -2.25 3.88
CA ALA A 200 -16.62 -2.72 2.49
C ALA A 200 -15.20 -2.50 1.94
N TRP A 201 -14.48 -1.48 2.42
CA TRP A 201 -13.07 -1.27 2.08
C TRP A 201 -12.18 -2.20 2.90
N ARG A 202 -11.43 -3.05 2.20
CA ARG A 202 -10.69 -4.18 2.77
C ARG A 202 -9.26 -4.29 2.25
N ALA A 203 -8.68 -3.18 1.78
CA ALA A 203 -7.34 -3.18 1.20
C ALA A 203 -6.25 -3.71 2.15
N PHE A 204 -6.43 -3.47 3.46
CA PHE A 204 -5.54 -3.93 4.52
C PHE A 204 -6.17 -5.02 5.41
N GLU A 205 -7.34 -5.54 5.02
CA GLU A 205 -8.15 -6.49 5.80
C GLU A 205 -8.54 -6.02 7.22
N HIS A 206 -9.30 -6.86 7.93
CA HIS A 206 -9.72 -6.63 9.31
C HIS A 206 -9.47 -7.87 10.19
N GLY A 207 -9.45 -7.64 11.51
CA GLY A 207 -9.26 -8.68 12.51
C GLY A 207 -7.79 -9.09 12.70
N PRO A 208 -7.52 -10.25 13.32
CA PRO A 208 -6.17 -10.67 13.73
C PRO A 208 -5.15 -10.87 12.59
N ARG A 209 -5.63 -10.84 11.34
CA ARG A 209 -4.82 -11.01 10.13
C ARG A 209 -4.88 -9.77 9.23
N ASN A 210 -5.20 -8.60 9.80
CA ASN A 210 -5.04 -7.33 9.09
C ASN A 210 -3.56 -7.04 8.81
N CYS A 211 -3.30 -6.11 7.90
CA CYS A 211 -1.95 -5.75 7.50
C CYS A 211 -1.24 -4.99 8.63
N LEU A 212 -0.20 -5.61 9.19
CA LEU A 212 0.69 -4.98 10.18
C LEU A 212 1.40 -3.75 9.60
N GLY A 213 1.70 -3.77 8.29
CA GLY A 213 2.43 -2.72 7.59
C GLY A 213 1.57 -1.55 7.09
N GLN A 214 0.27 -1.49 7.41
CA GLN A 214 -0.64 -0.48 6.85
C GLN A 214 -0.14 0.95 7.07
N ALA A 215 0.35 1.28 8.28
CA ALA A 215 0.83 2.62 8.59
C ALA A 215 2.06 3.00 7.74
N MET A 216 3.01 2.07 7.61
CA MET A 216 4.21 2.25 6.78
C MET A 216 3.85 2.37 5.30
N ALA A 217 2.99 1.50 4.77
CA ALA A 217 2.56 1.55 3.37
C ALA A 217 1.88 2.89 3.04
N MET A 218 0.98 3.37 3.91
CA MET A 218 0.35 4.68 3.73
C MET A 218 1.37 5.83 3.81
N LEU A 219 2.40 5.71 4.65
CA LEU A 219 3.48 6.69 4.74
C LEU A 219 4.28 6.74 3.43
N ASP A 220 4.77 5.59 2.98
CA ASP A 220 5.57 5.45 1.75
C ASP A 220 4.82 5.96 0.51
N LEU A 221 3.53 5.62 0.40
CA LEU A 221 2.67 6.08 -0.69
C LEU A 221 2.49 7.59 -0.67
N LYS A 222 2.22 8.19 0.49
CA LYS A 222 2.05 9.65 0.61
C LYS A 222 3.34 10.39 0.27
N ILE A 223 4.46 9.97 0.84
CA ILE A 223 5.78 10.58 0.58
C ILE A 223 6.10 10.49 -0.91
N THR A 224 5.93 9.31 -1.51
CA THR A 224 6.22 9.08 -2.91
C THR A 224 5.39 10.00 -3.80
N LEU A 225 4.08 10.09 -3.58
CA LEU A 225 3.20 10.95 -4.38
C LEU A 225 3.54 12.44 -4.21
N VAL A 226 3.74 12.90 -2.98
CA VAL A 226 4.13 14.30 -2.68
C VAL A 226 5.44 14.67 -3.38
N MET A 227 6.41 13.74 -3.39
CA MET A 227 7.73 13.98 -3.98
C MET A 227 7.75 13.89 -5.50
N THR A 228 6.76 13.27 -6.15
CA THR A 228 6.85 12.93 -7.59
C THR A 228 5.77 13.57 -8.44
N VAL A 229 4.53 13.66 -7.95
CA VAL A 229 3.38 14.07 -8.76
C VAL A 229 3.47 15.53 -9.22
N ARG A 230 4.15 16.38 -8.44
CA ARG A 230 4.42 17.77 -8.81
C ARG A 230 5.58 17.93 -9.79
N LEU A 231 6.54 17.00 -9.75
CA LEU A 231 7.77 17.06 -10.56
C LEU A 231 7.59 16.41 -11.93
N PHE A 232 6.70 15.44 -12.04
CA PHE A 232 6.62 14.58 -13.22
C PHE A 232 5.21 14.47 -13.77
N ASP A 233 5.13 14.47 -15.09
CA ASP A 233 3.98 13.99 -15.85
C ASP A 233 4.22 12.53 -16.24
N PHE A 234 3.25 11.67 -15.92
CA PHE A 234 3.27 10.25 -16.24
C PHE A 234 2.27 9.97 -17.36
N ARG A 235 2.66 9.15 -18.34
CA ARG A 235 1.77 8.66 -19.38
C ARG A 235 2.02 7.18 -19.62
N ASP A 236 0.97 6.37 -19.66
CA ASP A 236 1.13 4.96 -20.04
C ASP A 236 1.65 4.83 -21.48
N ALA A 237 2.51 3.84 -21.69
CA ALA A 237 3.18 3.56 -22.96
C ALA A 237 2.72 2.22 -23.54
N TYR A 238 1.52 1.74 -23.18
CA TYR A 238 1.08 0.41 -23.60
C TYR A 238 0.89 0.31 -25.12
N LYS A 239 0.50 1.39 -25.80
CA LYS A 239 0.37 1.39 -27.27
C LYS A 239 1.72 1.14 -27.95
N GLU A 240 2.77 1.78 -27.44
CA GLU A 240 4.14 1.64 -27.90
C GLU A 240 4.70 0.26 -27.52
N TRP A 241 4.43 -0.18 -26.30
CA TRP A 241 4.80 -1.51 -25.81
C TRP A 241 4.20 -2.64 -26.67
N ASP A 242 2.90 -2.57 -26.97
CA ASP A 242 2.17 -3.59 -27.73
C ASP A 242 2.67 -3.71 -29.17
N LYS A 243 3.17 -2.61 -29.76
CA LYS A 243 3.80 -2.63 -31.09
C LYS A 243 5.15 -3.35 -31.08
N LEU A 244 5.94 -3.16 -30.02
CA LEU A 244 7.25 -3.78 -29.86
C LEU A 244 7.16 -5.23 -29.38
N HIS A 245 6.09 -5.56 -28.65
CA HIS A 245 5.86 -6.89 -28.06
C HIS A 245 4.48 -7.45 -28.44
N PRO A 246 4.24 -7.78 -29.72
CA PRO A 246 2.96 -8.36 -30.14
C PRO A 246 2.63 -9.62 -29.32
N THR A 247 1.40 -9.70 -28.81
CA THR A 247 0.96 -10.82 -27.96
C THR A 247 -0.48 -11.20 -28.28
N THR A 248 -0.79 -12.49 -28.14
CA THR A 248 -2.15 -13.04 -28.22
C THR A 248 -2.87 -13.06 -26.86
N ARG A 249 -2.18 -12.63 -25.79
CA ARG A 249 -2.76 -12.51 -24.44
C ARG A 249 -3.89 -11.48 -24.43
N VAL A 250 -4.71 -11.55 -23.39
CA VAL A 250 -5.75 -10.55 -23.13
C VAL A 250 -5.14 -9.15 -23.16
N ASN A 251 -5.65 -8.28 -24.04
CA ASN A 251 -5.17 -6.91 -24.16
C ASN A 251 -5.79 -6.02 -23.06
N LYS A 252 -7.10 -6.12 -22.80
CA LYS A 252 -7.76 -5.34 -21.74
C LYS A 252 -8.64 -6.22 -20.86
N PHE A 253 -8.69 -5.89 -19.58
CA PHE A 253 -9.65 -6.46 -18.65
C PHE A 253 -10.45 -5.33 -18.00
N ARG A 254 -11.79 -5.39 -18.11
CA ARG A 254 -12.70 -4.34 -17.62
C ARG A 254 -12.35 -2.93 -18.15
N GLY A 255 -11.90 -2.86 -19.39
CA GLY A 255 -11.51 -1.59 -20.05
C GLY A 255 -10.08 -1.13 -19.75
N GLU A 256 -9.39 -1.76 -18.79
CA GLU A 256 -8.04 -1.38 -18.38
C GLU A 256 -6.97 -2.21 -19.08
N ARG A 257 -5.95 -1.52 -19.61
CA ARG A 257 -4.76 -2.16 -20.21
C ARG A 257 -3.72 -2.54 -19.14
N ALA A 258 -3.67 -1.78 -18.05
CA ALA A 258 -2.96 -2.13 -16.83
C ALA A 258 -3.80 -3.06 -15.94
N TYR A 259 -4.22 -4.20 -16.46
CA TYR A 259 -4.95 -5.17 -15.63
C TYR A 259 -4.01 -5.91 -14.68
N GLN A 260 -4.53 -6.39 -13.54
CA GLN A 260 -3.72 -7.10 -12.56
C GLN A 260 -3.32 -8.50 -13.04
N VAL A 261 -2.03 -8.80 -12.96
CA VAL A 261 -1.44 -10.14 -13.15
C VAL A 261 -0.75 -10.58 -11.86
N GLY A 262 -0.73 -11.90 -11.61
CA GLY A 262 -0.05 -12.46 -10.44
C GLY A 262 1.45 -12.58 -10.66
N SER A 263 2.24 -12.00 -9.77
CA SER A 263 3.71 -12.11 -9.74
C SER A 263 4.21 -11.93 -8.30
N GLY A 264 3.91 -12.89 -7.43
CA GLY A 264 3.90 -12.67 -5.98
C GLY A 264 2.54 -12.08 -5.60
N GLY A 265 2.49 -10.75 -5.48
CA GLY A 265 1.27 -9.95 -5.41
C GLY A 265 0.62 -9.71 -6.77
N ALA A 266 -0.33 -8.77 -6.80
CA ALA A 266 -1.02 -8.35 -8.00
C ALA A 266 -0.38 -7.09 -8.60
N HIS A 267 0.23 -7.24 -9.77
CA HIS A 267 1.00 -6.22 -10.48
C HIS A 267 0.31 -5.78 -11.77
N PRO A 268 0.59 -4.58 -12.30
CA PRO A 268 0.12 -4.20 -13.63
C PRO A 268 0.71 -5.13 -14.70
N ALA A 269 -0.12 -5.51 -15.66
CA ALA A 269 0.31 -6.25 -16.85
C ALA A 269 1.53 -5.57 -17.48
N ASP A 270 2.52 -6.36 -17.87
CA ASP A 270 3.76 -5.88 -18.50
C ASP A 270 4.54 -4.84 -17.66
N ALA A 271 4.32 -4.82 -16.34
CA ALA A 271 5.00 -3.96 -15.37
C ALA A 271 4.81 -2.44 -15.60
N PHE A 272 3.66 -2.02 -16.14
CA PHE A 272 3.32 -0.61 -16.36
C PHE A 272 4.39 0.17 -17.17
N PRO A 273 4.56 -0.14 -18.47
CA PRO A 273 5.39 0.66 -19.35
C PRO A 273 4.85 2.09 -19.37
N CYS A 274 5.70 3.08 -19.11
CA CYS A 274 5.31 4.48 -19.05
C CYS A 274 6.40 5.43 -19.55
N PHE A 275 5.97 6.59 -20.03
CA PHE A 275 6.83 7.76 -20.23
C PHE A 275 6.74 8.65 -19.00
N VAL A 276 7.87 9.22 -18.64
CA VAL A 276 8.00 10.18 -17.54
C VAL A 276 8.72 11.41 -18.09
N SER A 277 8.12 12.58 -17.90
CA SER A 277 8.71 13.87 -18.25
C SER A 277 8.62 14.83 -17.09
N LEU A 278 9.54 15.80 -17.01
CA LEU A 278 9.44 16.89 -16.04
C LEU A 278 8.19 17.72 -16.31
N HIS A 279 7.41 17.97 -15.26
CA HIS A 279 6.29 18.90 -15.29
C HIS A 279 6.82 20.33 -15.44
N ARG A 280 6.24 21.12 -16.35
CA ARG A 280 6.67 22.48 -16.70
C ARG A 280 5.65 23.50 -16.29
#